data_AF-A0A3N0A5M3-F1
#
_entry.id   AF-A0A3N0A5M3-F1
#
_cell.length_a   1.000
_cell.length_b   1.000
_cell.length_c   1.000
_cell.angle_alpha   90.00
_cell.angle_beta   90.00
_cell.angle_gamma   90.00
#
_symmetry.space_group_name_H-M   'P 1'
#
loop_
_entity.id
_entity.type
_entity.pdbx_description
1 polymer ?
#
loop_
_entity_poly.entity_id
_entity_poly.type
_entity_poly.pdbx_seq_one_letter_code
_entity_poly.pdbx_strand_id
1 'polypeptide(L)'
;MENQARVQIVVLAVMVSASCLATFLPDAQGMPKETESLYVSSDVFGGPMVLEIIVRDDMISGADASEPDVTFDGSSLRMTQGTDGHWYAYVADTSLARIIDDATKIAGTGMDFGVECDDPGFLDGSFGESAVVFTSGATCDSSTGPGFMQMIRAPKSPMSGATLGNNGLGDIQHWPFIQTFEMAAGDQMGIAYGAGAPDIVVTYNDPAGDSTFEFDRESYPRDSDVRMTIRDMQLNVDPTSEDLWTFDVDGSGEIYRRLFDGMGNLVKTDKEDIDPGQIYHYGAINGAKVYDMVLVSGPPGTDAIRTVDNSLQDSTQVPTIAGSLVTVRETAANSGIFENTDRFGAANLRTGSDDGILEFKAGYYDQGRYTGAFAGGMLGGDSLQRARISDPGLVDASGGKLGAISAGQQVLITSTISGYAGLDQTFTFLLKIQDKDGATVHLGWLAGSLAGAQEFEPALSWTPPAPGTYTATVFLWESIESPTALSSPKSIEITAT
;
A
#
# COMPACT_ATOMS: atom_id res chain seq x y z
N MET A 1 -11.98 64.44 35.46
CA MET A 1 -11.32 64.45 34.13
C MET A 1 -10.76 63.07 33.94
N GLU A 2 -11.54 62.18 33.33
CA GLU A 2 -11.15 60.79 33.10
C GLU A 2 -11.47 60.50 31.64
N ASN A 3 -10.43 60.38 30.84
CA ASN A 3 -10.50 60.26 29.39
C ASN A 3 -10.50 58.75 29.08
N GLN A 4 -11.67 58.17 28.81
CA GLN A 4 -11.78 56.80 28.31
C GLN A 4 -11.33 56.77 26.85
N ALA A 5 -10.17 56.14 26.58
CA ALA A 5 -9.73 55.83 25.23
C ALA A 5 -10.55 54.65 24.69
N ARG A 6 -11.37 54.92 23.66
CA ARG A 6 -12.03 53.89 22.85
C ARG A 6 -10.99 53.26 21.93
N VAL A 7 -10.72 51.97 22.10
CA VAL A 7 -9.99 51.16 21.12
C VAL A 7 -11.01 50.63 20.11
N GLN A 8 -11.00 51.16 18.88
CA GLN A 8 -11.74 50.57 17.76
C GLN A 8 -10.87 49.46 17.14
N ILE A 9 -11.31 48.22 17.27
CA ILE A 9 -10.73 47.06 16.58
C ILE A 9 -11.50 46.91 15.26
N VAL A 10 -10.81 47.06 14.14
CA VAL A 10 -11.34 46.75 12.80
C VAL A 10 -10.64 45.47 12.34
N VAL A 11 -11.41 44.38 12.22
CA VAL A 11 -10.94 43.11 11.66
C VAL A 11 -11.42 43.03 10.22
N LEU A 12 -10.50 42.84 9.27
CA LEU A 12 -10.80 42.60 7.86
C LEU A 12 -10.38 41.16 7.53
N ALA A 13 -11.32 40.31 7.09
CA ALA A 13 -11.07 38.94 6.66
C ALA A 13 -11.26 38.85 5.13
N VAL A 14 -10.31 38.23 4.43
CA VAL A 14 -10.35 37.99 2.98
C VAL A 14 -10.13 36.50 2.73
N MET A 15 -11.00 35.88 1.92
CA MET A 15 -10.93 34.46 1.50
C MET A 15 -10.26 34.34 0.12
N VAL A 16 -9.30 33.44 -0.03
CA VAL A 16 -8.78 32.98 -1.33
C VAL A 16 -8.72 31.45 -1.30
N SER A 17 -9.25 30.79 -2.33
CA SER A 17 -9.26 29.33 -2.47
C SER A 17 -8.53 28.89 -3.74
N ALA A 18 -7.54 28.01 -3.62
CA ALA A 18 -6.99 27.24 -4.73
C ALA A 18 -6.53 25.87 -4.24
N SER A 19 -7.01 24.82 -4.91
CA SER A 19 -6.77 23.40 -4.61
C SER A 19 -5.82 22.73 -5.60
N CYS A 20 -5.35 21.54 -5.18
CA CYS A 20 -4.50 20.53 -5.83
C CYS A 20 -3.00 20.56 -5.50
N LEU A 21 -2.56 19.52 -4.76
CA LEU A 21 -1.18 19.05 -4.72
C LEU A 21 -1.14 17.63 -5.27
N ALA A 22 -0.32 17.42 -6.30
CA ALA A 22 0.26 16.13 -6.63
C ALA A 22 1.56 16.00 -5.84
N THR A 23 1.73 14.92 -5.08
CA THR A 23 2.98 14.62 -4.36
C THR A 23 3.85 13.72 -5.22
N PHE A 24 5.08 14.18 -5.50
CA PHE A 24 6.14 13.37 -6.09
C PHE A 24 6.57 12.29 -5.07
N LEU A 25 6.37 11.02 -5.40
CA LEU A 25 7.03 9.89 -4.72
C LEU A 25 8.40 9.64 -5.41
N PRO A 26 9.45 9.23 -4.68
CA PRO A 26 10.68 8.73 -5.30
C PRO A 26 10.35 7.53 -6.20
N ASP A 27 11.20 7.27 -7.22
CA ASP A 27 11.04 6.13 -8.14
C ASP A 27 10.84 4.83 -7.33
N ALA A 28 9.61 4.33 -7.29
CA ALA A 28 9.29 3.10 -6.57
C ALA A 28 9.89 1.91 -7.33
N GLN A 29 10.63 1.02 -6.65
CA GLN A 29 11.07 -0.23 -7.27
C GLN A 29 9.88 -1.17 -7.45
N GLY A 30 9.98 -2.06 -8.44
CA GLY A 30 8.98 -3.07 -8.71
C GLY A 30 7.82 -2.57 -9.57
N MET A 31 7.96 -1.42 -10.22
CA MET A 31 6.94 -0.88 -11.12
C MET A 31 6.98 -1.58 -12.47
N PRO A 32 5.84 -1.67 -13.19
CA PRO A 32 5.84 -2.16 -14.55
C PRO A 32 6.78 -1.37 -15.47
N LYS A 33 7.39 -2.07 -16.43
CA LYS A 33 8.30 -1.48 -17.41
C LYS A 33 7.85 -1.84 -18.81
N GLU A 34 7.85 -0.85 -19.70
CA GLU A 34 7.41 -1.06 -21.08
C GLU A 34 8.24 -0.29 -22.11
N THR A 35 8.20 -0.82 -23.34
CA THR A 35 8.63 -0.18 -24.58
C THR A 35 7.41 -0.05 -25.49
N GLU A 36 7.60 0.28 -26.77
CA GLU A 36 6.50 0.33 -27.75
C GLU A 36 5.80 -1.03 -27.89
N SER A 37 6.56 -2.12 -27.91
CA SER A 37 6.03 -3.46 -28.22
C SER A 37 6.16 -4.48 -27.09
N LEU A 38 6.81 -4.13 -25.97
CA LEU A 38 7.07 -5.06 -24.87
C LEU A 38 6.64 -4.43 -23.55
N TYR A 39 5.88 -5.15 -22.75
CA TYR A 39 5.51 -4.81 -21.38
C TYR A 39 5.96 -5.93 -20.43
N VAL A 40 6.39 -5.53 -19.24
CA VAL A 40 6.79 -6.43 -18.17
C VAL A 40 6.15 -5.95 -16.87
N SER A 41 5.54 -6.86 -16.11
CA SER A 41 4.77 -6.52 -14.90
C SER A 41 5.58 -5.86 -13.80
N SER A 42 6.91 -6.03 -13.80
CA SER A 42 7.81 -5.40 -12.84
C SER A 42 9.23 -5.23 -13.40
N ASP A 43 9.93 -4.17 -12.98
CA ASP A 43 11.36 -3.97 -13.25
C ASP A 43 12.30 -4.62 -12.21
N VAL A 44 11.75 -4.95 -11.03
CA VAL A 44 12.40 -5.69 -9.95
C VAL A 44 11.43 -6.71 -9.36
N PHE A 45 11.82 -7.97 -9.35
CA PHE A 45 11.00 -9.04 -8.77
C PHE A 45 11.89 -10.01 -8.00
N GLY A 46 11.30 -10.74 -7.07
CA GLY A 46 12.04 -11.67 -6.23
C GLY A 46 11.09 -12.58 -5.48
N GLY A 47 11.65 -13.53 -4.73
CA GLY A 47 10.78 -14.48 -4.04
C GLY A 47 9.99 -15.36 -5.04
N PRO A 48 8.78 -15.80 -4.68
CA PRO A 48 7.93 -16.61 -5.57
C PRO A 48 7.12 -15.77 -6.56
N MET A 49 7.45 -14.50 -6.78
CA MET A 49 6.72 -13.66 -7.73
C MET A 49 6.75 -14.25 -9.14
N VAL A 50 5.61 -14.19 -9.83
CA VAL A 50 5.53 -14.46 -11.27
C VAL A 50 5.65 -13.14 -12.03
N LEU A 51 6.58 -13.08 -12.97
CA LEU A 51 6.74 -11.95 -13.88
C LEU A 51 5.94 -12.22 -15.16
N GLU A 52 5.03 -11.32 -15.51
CA GLU A 52 4.29 -11.36 -16.78
C GLU A 52 5.03 -10.54 -17.83
N ILE A 53 5.20 -11.13 -19.01
CA ILE A 53 5.81 -10.51 -20.18
C ILE A 53 4.76 -10.49 -21.29
N ILE A 54 4.48 -9.31 -21.83
CA ILE A 54 3.49 -9.12 -22.89
C ILE A 54 4.15 -8.49 -24.11
N VAL A 55 4.00 -9.12 -25.28
CA VAL A 55 4.30 -8.49 -26.57
C VAL A 55 3.03 -7.87 -27.14
N ARG A 56 3.06 -6.54 -27.32
CA ARG A 56 2.01 -5.71 -27.89
C ARG A 56 2.42 -5.25 -29.29
N ASP A 57 2.43 -6.16 -30.25
CA ASP A 57 2.76 -5.86 -31.65
C ASP A 57 1.60 -6.28 -32.59
N ASP A 58 0.96 -5.29 -33.19
CA ASP A 58 -0.16 -5.47 -34.11
C ASP A 58 0.23 -6.26 -35.37
N MET A 59 1.51 -6.25 -35.77
CA MET A 59 2.00 -6.96 -36.96
C MET A 59 2.01 -8.48 -36.80
N ILE A 60 2.02 -8.96 -35.56
CA ILE A 60 1.92 -10.37 -35.19
C ILE A 60 0.66 -10.65 -34.37
N SER A 61 -0.42 -9.92 -34.68
CA SER A 61 -1.73 -10.13 -34.07
C SER A 61 -2.66 -10.94 -34.97
N GLY A 62 -3.49 -11.81 -34.39
CA GLY A 62 -4.60 -12.47 -35.09
C GLY A 62 -4.42 -13.97 -35.39
N ALA A 63 -5.45 -14.59 -35.98
CA ALA A 63 -5.57 -16.05 -36.07
C ALA A 63 -4.45 -16.77 -36.85
N ASP A 64 -3.77 -16.06 -37.75
CA ASP A 64 -2.68 -16.60 -38.57
C ASP A 64 -1.29 -16.10 -38.11
N ALA A 65 -1.22 -15.43 -36.95
CA ALA A 65 0.02 -14.91 -36.42
C ALA A 65 0.98 -16.04 -36.02
N SER A 66 2.27 -15.82 -36.26
CA SER A 66 3.33 -16.70 -35.77
C SER A 66 3.80 -16.24 -34.40
N GLU A 67 4.15 -17.20 -33.56
CA GLU A 67 4.72 -16.94 -32.22
C GLU A 67 5.96 -16.02 -32.33
N PRO A 68 6.04 -14.95 -31.51
CA PRO A 68 7.17 -14.04 -31.50
C PRO A 68 8.44 -14.72 -31.00
N ASP A 69 9.58 -14.31 -31.55
CA ASP A 69 10.89 -14.66 -31.02
C ASP A 69 11.20 -13.76 -29.82
N VAL A 70 10.95 -14.26 -28.61
CA VAL A 70 11.30 -13.58 -27.35
C VAL A 70 12.26 -14.45 -26.57
N THR A 71 13.29 -13.82 -25.99
CA THR A 71 14.21 -14.49 -25.07
C THR A 71 14.17 -13.87 -23.68
N PHE A 72 14.37 -14.72 -22.68
CA PHE A 72 14.62 -14.34 -21.29
C PHE A 72 16.00 -14.86 -20.91
N ASP A 73 16.91 -13.93 -20.65
CA ASP A 73 18.34 -14.17 -20.45
C ASP A 73 18.96 -15.08 -21.53
N GLY A 74 18.62 -14.79 -22.79
CA GLY A 74 19.10 -15.53 -23.96
C GLY A 74 18.42 -16.87 -24.22
N SER A 75 17.55 -17.35 -23.32
CA SER A 75 16.75 -18.56 -23.51
C SER A 75 15.41 -18.21 -24.18
N SER A 76 15.03 -18.93 -25.23
CA SER A 76 13.75 -18.70 -25.92
C SER A 76 12.55 -18.97 -25.00
N LEU A 77 11.63 -18.02 -24.95
CA LEU A 77 10.34 -18.15 -24.29
C LEU A 77 9.30 -18.69 -25.25
N ARG A 78 8.42 -19.55 -24.72
CA ARG A 78 7.14 -19.85 -25.34
C ARG A 78 6.10 -18.83 -24.89
N MET A 79 5.30 -18.32 -25.82
CA MET A 79 4.27 -17.33 -25.57
C MET A 79 2.93 -17.80 -26.12
N THR A 80 1.83 -17.43 -25.47
CA THR A 80 0.46 -17.73 -25.91
C THR A 80 -0.23 -16.45 -26.34
N GLN A 81 -0.84 -16.43 -27.53
CA GLN A 81 -1.62 -15.29 -27.96
C GLN A 81 -2.98 -15.24 -27.27
N GLY A 82 -3.26 -14.10 -26.63
CA GLY A 82 -4.53 -13.80 -26.01
C GLY A 82 -5.60 -13.38 -27.02
N THR A 83 -6.84 -13.38 -26.56
CA THR A 83 -8.01 -12.92 -27.34
C THR A 83 -7.99 -11.43 -27.72
N ASP A 84 -7.10 -10.63 -27.14
CA ASP A 84 -6.82 -9.24 -27.54
C ASP A 84 -5.71 -9.11 -28.60
N GLY A 85 -5.12 -10.22 -29.03
CA GLY A 85 -4.07 -10.24 -30.05
C GLY A 85 -2.65 -10.03 -29.50
N HIS A 86 -2.50 -9.76 -28.20
CA HIS A 86 -1.19 -9.69 -27.55
C HIS A 86 -0.67 -11.08 -27.19
N TRP A 87 0.65 -11.20 -27.02
CA TRP A 87 1.29 -12.46 -26.64
C TRP A 87 1.75 -12.42 -25.20
N TYR A 88 1.52 -13.50 -24.46
CA TYR A 88 1.75 -13.59 -23.02
C TYR A 88 2.74 -14.71 -22.69
N ALA A 89 3.71 -14.41 -21.83
CA ALA A 89 4.54 -15.40 -21.16
C ALA A 89 4.64 -15.07 -19.67
N TYR A 90 4.83 -16.11 -18.86
CA TYR A 90 5.03 -15.99 -17.43
C TYR A 90 6.32 -16.67 -17.03
N VAL A 91 7.11 -16.00 -16.21
CA VAL A 91 8.39 -16.52 -15.72
C VAL A 91 8.53 -16.39 -14.21
N ALA A 92 9.26 -17.31 -13.59
CA ALA A 92 9.53 -17.31 -12.15
C ALA A 92 10.88 -17.98 -11.85
N ASP A 93 11.35 -17.88 -10.61
CA ASP A 93 12.55 -18.59 -10.15
C ASP A 93 12.28 -20.09 -9.94
N THR A 94 13.14 -20.96 -10.49
CA THR A 94 12.97 -22.42 -10.42
C THR A 94 13.06 -22.94 -8.99
N SER A 95 14.05 -22.49 -8.23
CA SER A 95 14.33 -22.98 -6.89
C SER A 95 13.19 -22.62 -5.93
N LEU A 96 12.71 -21.38 -5.96
CA LEU A 96 11.62 -20.92 -5.13
C LEU A 96 10.26 -21.44 -5.57
N ALA A 97 10.00 -21.59 -6.87
CA ALA A 97 8.78 -22.22 -7.35
C ALA A 97 8.62 -23.62 -6.76
N ARG A 98 9.65 -24.48 -6.87
CA ARG A 98 9.64 -25.84 -6.29
C ARG A 98 9.47 -25.83 -4.78
N ILE A 99 10.21 -24.97 -4.08
CA ILE A 99 10.16 -24.87 -2.61
C ILE A 99 8.76 -24.51 -2.12
N ILE A 100 8.09 -23.57 -2.80
CA ILE A 100 6.78 -23.04 -2.43
C ILE A 100 5.66 -23.98 -2.87
N ASP A 101 5.77 -24.57 -4.06
CA ASP A 101 4.85 -25.57 -4.55
C ASP A 101 4.84 -26.80 -3.62
N ASP A 102 6.02 -27.31 -3.26
CA ASP A 102 6.17 -28.40 -2.29
C ASP A 102 5.58 -28.05 -0.91
N ALA A 103 5.60 -26.77 -0.50
CA ALA A 103 5.00 -26.35 0.77
C ALA A 103 3.46 -26.41 0.73
N THR A 104 2.85 -26.25 -0.43
CA THR A 104 1.40 -26.33 -0.64
C THR A 104 0.93 -27.79 -0.60
N LYS A 105 0.30 -28.21 0.50
CA LYS A 105 -0.11 -29.62 0.67
C LYS A 105 -1.48 -29.94 0.09
N ILE A 106 -2.27 -28.92 -0.22
CA ILE A 106 -3.56 -29.06 -0.88
C ILE A 106 -3.49 -28.42 -2.25
N ALA A 107 -3.52 -29.24 -3.30
CA ALA A 107 -3.56 -28.77 -4.67
C ALA A 107 -4.74 -27.80 -4.87
N GLY A 108 -4.50 -26.66 -5.50
CA GLY A 108 -5.53 -25.66 -5.79
C GLY A 108 -5.61 -24.52 -4.79
N THR A 109 -4.66 -24.40 -3.87
CA THR A 109 -4.71 -23.44 -2.76
C THR A 109 -3.40 -22.69 -2.60
N GLY A 110 -3.39 -21.61 -1.82
CA GLY A 110 -2.15 -20.94 -1.45
C GLY A 110 -1.33 -20.44 -2.65
N MET A 111 -0.06 -20.83 -2.67
CA MET A 111 0.92 -20.53 -3.73
C MET A 111 1.26 -21.79 -4.55
N ASP A 112 0.23 -22.49 -5.02
CA ASP A 112 0.38 -23.63 -5.93
C ASP A 112 0.81 -23.17 -7.34
N PHE A 113 1.97 -23.63 -7.81
CA PHE A 113 2.47 -23.36 -9.15
C PHE A 113 1.86 -24.28 -10.21
N GLY A 114 1.20 -25.37 -9.82
CA GLY A 114 0.61 -26.36 -10.71
C GLY A 114 1.47 -27.61 -10.84
N VAL A 115 1.42 -28.26 -12.00
CA VAL A 115 2.21 -29.49 -12.24
C VAL A 115 3.55 -29.12 -12.86
N GLU A 116 4.65 -29.47 -12.20
CA GLU A 116 6.00 -29.42 -12.80
C GLU A 116 6.15 -30.48 -13.90
N CYS A 117 6.68 -30.07 -15.05
CA CYS A 117 6.82 -30.91 -16.23
C CYS A 117 8.27 -31.12 -16.66
N ASP A 118 8.73 -32.38 -16.55
CA ASP A 118 9.99 -32.83 -17.14
C ASP A 118 9.94 -32.91 -18.68
N ASP A 119 8.76 -33.23 -19.23
CA ASP A 119 8.48 -33.31 -20.67
C ASP A 119 7.11 -32.67 -20.95
N PRO A 120 7.06 -31.36 -21.26
CA PRO A 120 5.83 -30.61 -21.44
C PRO A 120 5.19 -30.88 -22.81
N GLY A 121 4.73 -32.12 -23.02
CA GLY A 121 4.06 -32.59 -24.23
C GLY A 121 2.65 -32.02 -24.47
N PHE A 122 2.21 -31.05 -23.68
CA PHE A 122 0.94 -30.34 -23.84
C PHE A 122 1.01 -29.20 -24.89
N LEU A 123 2.20 -28.88 -25.40
CA LEU A 123 2.43 -27.79 -26.34
C LEU A 123 3.31 -28.23 -27.50
N ASP A 124 2.88 -27.97 -28.73
CA ASP A 124 3.66 -28.33 -29.92
C ASP A 124 4.94 -27.48 -30.01
N GLY A 125 6.08 -28.16 -30.06
CA GLY A 125 7.41 -27.55 -30.13
C GLY A 125 8.23 -27.85 -28.89
N SER A 126 9.33 -27.11 -28.71
CA SER A 126 10.23 -27.28 -27.56
C SER A 126 10.26 -26.00 -26.76
N PHE A 127 10.39 -26.13 -25.44
CA PHE A 127 10.80 -25.03 -24.59
C PHE A 127 12.32 -24.83 -24.70
N GLY A 128 12.84 -23.73 -24.15
CA GLY A 128 14.28 -23.51 -24.05
C GLY A 128 14.99 -24.72 -23.40
N GLU A 129 16.26 -24.95 -23.77
CA GLU A 129 17.05 -26.02 -23.16
C GLU A 129 17.06 -25.85 -21.62
N SER A 130 16.79 -26.94 -20.89
CA SER A 130 16.72 -26.94 -19.42
C SER A 130 15.58 -26.13 -18.78
N ALA A 131 14.60 -25.64 -19.56
CA ALA A 131 13.42 -24.98 -19.01
C ALA A 131 12.60 -25.94 -18.15
N VAL A 132 12.42 -25.60 -16.88
CA VAL A 132 11.46 -26.27 -15.99
C VAL A 132 10.14 -25.53 -16.10
N VAL A 133 9.08 -26.23 -16.49
CA VAL A 133 7.78 -25.63 -16.79
C VAL A 133 6.73 -26.13 -15.82
N PHE A 134 5.97 -25.21 -15.24
CA PHE A 134 4.78 -25.53 -14.46
C PHE A 134 3.53 -25.25 -15.28
N THR A 135 2.58 -26.18 -15.32
CA THR A 135 1.32 -26.03 -16.06
C THR A 135 0.12 -26.02 -15.13
N SER A 136 -0.93 -25.28 -15.50
CA SER A 136 -2.23 -25.36 -14.85
C SER A 136 -2.98 -26.65 -15.16
N GLY A 137 -2.48 -27.51 -16.05
CA GLY A 137 -3.09 -28.81 -16.34
C GLY A 137 -2.81 -29.83 -15.24
N ALA A 138 -3.64 -30.87 -15.14
CA ALA A 138 -3.43 -31.96 -14.18
C ALA A 138 -2.29 -32.91 -14.54
N THR A 139 -1.77 -32.84 -15.78
CA THR A 139 -0.65 -33.64 -16.30
C THR A 139 0.21 -32.79 -17.23
N CYS A 140 1.32 -33.36 -17.69
CA CYS A 140 2.25 -32.72 -18.63
C CYS A 140 2.06 -33.17 -20.09
N ASP A 141 1.16 -34.11 -20.34
CA ASP A 141 0.86 -34.63 -21.67
C ASP A 141 -0.40 -33.98 -22.25
N SER A 142 -0.83 -34.45 -23.42
CA SER A 142 -2.07 -33.97 -24.06
C SER A 142 -3.36 -34.49 -23.40
N SER A 143 -3.29 -35.19 -22.27
CA SER A 143 -4.47 -35.71 -21.56
C SER A 143 -4.95 -34.70 -20.51
N THR A 144 -6.27 -34.54 -20.42
CA THR A 144 -6.86 -33.32 -19.84
C THR A 144 -7.64 -33.62 -18.57
N GLY A 145 -7.27 -32.97 -17.46
CA GLY A 145 -8.08 -32.80 -16.25
C GLY A 145 -7.93 -31.36 -15.75
N PRO A 146 -8.95 -30.77 -15.08
CA PRO A 146 -8.82 -29.42 -14.54
C PRO A 146 -7.69 -29.42 -13.52
N GLY A 147 -6.64 -28.64 -13.77
CA GLY A 147 -5.58 -28.50 -12.78
C GLY A 147 -5.84 -27.33 -11.85
N PHE A 148 -4.77 -26.86 -11.22
CA PHE A 148 -4.88 -26.32 -9.87
C PHE A 148 -3.94 -25.15 -9.55
N MET A 149 -3.27 -24.58 -10.56
CA MET A 149 -2.38 -23.42 -10.38
C MET A 149 -3.12 -22.25 -9.71
N GLN A 150 -2.47 -21.65 -8.70
CA GLN A 150 -2.94 -20.46 -7.99
C GLN A 150 -2.02 -19.25 -8.16
N MET A 151 -0.83 -19.44 -8.72
CA MET A 151 0.12 -18.34 -8.99
C MET A 151 -0.35 -17.40 -10.09
N ILE A 152 -1.17 -17.85 -11.03
CA ILE A 152 -1.79 -17.00 -12.06
C ILE A 152 -3.28 -17.34 -12.15
N ARG A 153 -4.15 -16.42 -11.74
CA ARG A 153 -5.59 -16.73 -11.60
C ARG A 153 -6.49 -16.10 -12.64
N ALA A 154 -6.07 -15.01 -13.26
CA ALA A 154 -6.83 -14.34 -14.29
C ALA A 154 -6.00 -14.12 -15.57
N PRO A 155 -5.31 -15.17 -16.08
CA PRO A 155 -4.52 -15.02 -17.30
C PRO A 155 -5.42 -14.63 -18.46
N LYS A 156 -4.84 -13.96 -19.45
CA LYS A 156 -5.59 -13.66 -20.68
C LYS A 156 -6.04 -14.95 -21.35
N SER A 157 -7.33 -15.05 -21.70
CA SER A 157 -7.85 -16.23 -22.39
C SER A 157 -7.15 -16.41 -23.74
N PRO A 158 -6.67 -17.63 -24.07
CA PRO A 158 -6.04 -17.90 -25.35
C PRO A 158 -7.00 -17.65 -26.52
N MET A 159 -6.48 -17.10 -27.61
CA MET A 159 -7.19 -17.00 -28.86
C MET A 159 -7.43 -18.39 -29.49
N SER A 160 -8.56 -18.56 -30.18
CA SER A 160 -8.77 -19.71 -31.08
C SER A 160 -8.25 -19.37 -32.48
N GLY A 161 -6.94 -19.47 -32.68
CA GLY A 161 -6.31 -19.23 -33.98
C GLY A 161 -6.05 -20.52 -34.76
N ALA A 162 -4.97 -20.57 -35.55
CA ALA A 162 -4.55 -21.76 -36.28
C ALA A 162 -4.31 -22.95 -35.34
N THR A 163 -3.79 -22.66 -34.16
CA THR A 163 -3.79 -23.51 -32.97
C THR A 163 -4.34 -22.71 -31.79
N LEU A 164 -4.71 -23.38 -30.69
CA LEU A 164 -5.09 -22.65 -29.48
C LEU A 164 -3.90 -21.79 -29.03
N GLY A 165 -4.13 -20.50 -28.83
CA GLY A 165 -3.08 -19.54 -28.49
C GLY A 165 -2.02 -19.30 -29.58
N ASN A 166 -2.20 -19.82 -30.79
CA ASN A 166 -1.24 -19.73 -31.90
C ASN A 166 0.18 -20.23 -31.62
N ASN A 167 0.35 -21.04 -30.57
CA ASN A 167 1.64 -21.61 -30.17
C ASN A 167 1.63 -23.14 -30.09
N GLY A 168 0.53 -23.77 -30.52
CA GLY A 168 0.41 -25.22 -30.50
C GLY A 168 -0.04 -25.79 -29.15
N LEU A 169 -0.67 -24.98 -28.29
CA LEU A 169 -1.28 -25.49 -27.06
C LEU A 169 -2.35 -26.54 -27.39
N GLY A 170 -2.19 -27.74 -26.84
CA GLY A 170 -3.06 -28.89 -27.13
C GLY A 170 -4.45 -28.78 -26.49
N ASP A 171 -4.53 -28.20 -25.29
CA ASP A 171 -5.79 -27.98 -24.56
C ASP A 171 -5.70 -26.73 -23.67
N ILE A 172 -6.85 -26.06 -23.49
CA ILE A 172 -6.95 -24.83 -22.68
C ILE A 172 -6.67 -25.06 -21.20
N GLN A 173 -6.83 -26.28 -20.68
CA GLN A 173 -6.57 -26.61 -19.28
C GLN A 173 -5.10 -26.48 -18.88
N HIS A 174 -4.16 -26.51 -19.84
CA HIS A 174 -2.73 -26.28 -19.58
C HIS A 174 -2.34 -24.80 -19.58
N TRP A 175 -3.29 -23.90 -19.85
CA TRP A 175 -3.08 -22.45 -19.76
C TRP A 175 -3.70 -21.88 -18.47
N PRO A 176 -2.92 -21.15 -17.66
CA PRO A 176 -1.58 -20.66 -17.94
C PRO A 176 -0.48 -21.70 -17.63
N PHE A 177 0.71 -21.47 -18.20
CA PHE A 177 1.94 -22.17 -17.81
C PHE A 177 3.04 -21.15 -17.46
N ILE A 178 3.94 -21.53 -16.57
CA ILE A 178 5.05 -20.72 -16.07
C ILE A 178 6.37 -21.38 -16.48
N GLN A 179 7.25 -20.62 -17.13
CA GLN A 179 8.59 -21.06 -17.49
C GLN A 179 9.58 -20.58 -16.44
N THR A 180 10.26 -21.48 -15.76
CA THR A 180 11.15 -21.10 -14.66
C THR A 180 12.62 -21.10 -15.06
N PHE A 181 13.39 -20.24 -14.41
CA PHE A 181 14.83 -20.12 -14.59
C PHE A 181 15.52 -20.11 -13.22
N GLU A 182 16.74 -20.63 -13.15
CA GLU A 182 17.56 -20.51 -11.93
C GLU A 182 18.07 -19.07 -11.81
N MET A 183 17.68 -18.38 -10.73
CA MET A 183 18.07 -16.99 -10.49
C MET A 183 18.67 -16.81 -9.10
N ALA A 184 19.63 -15.88 -8.98
CA ALA A 184 20.22 -15.48 -7.73
C ALA A 184 20.01 -13.98 -7.47
N ALA A 185 19.88 -13.60 -6.20
CA ALA A 185 19.67 -12.21 -5.83
C ALA A 185 20.78 -11.30 -6.39
N GLY A 186 20.37 -10.27 -7.12
CA GLY A 186 21.23 -9.33 -7.84
C GLY A 186 21.41 -9.64 -9.33
N ASP A 187 20.89 -10.75 -9.82
CA ASP A 187 20.95 -11.08 -11.26
C ASP A 187 20.16 -10.07 -12.10
N GLN A 188 20.70 -9.79 -13.29
CA GLN A 188 20.08 -8.91 -14.28
C GLN A 188 19.60 -9.75 -15.46
N MET A 189 18.29 -9.90 -15.58
CA MET A 189 17.69 -10.76 -16.60
C MET A 189 17.29 -9.92 -17.81
N GLY A 190 17.89 -10.21 -18.95
CA GLY A 190 17.61 -9.50 -20.20
C GLY A 190 16.41 -10.09 -20.95
N ILE A 191 15.45 -9.26 -21.33
CA ILE A 191 14.31 -9.63 -22.16
C ILE A 191 14.51 -9.00 -23.54
N ALA A 192 14.61 -9.82 -24.58
CA ALA A 192 14.78 -9.36 -25.95
C ALA A 192 13.63 -9.83 -26.83
N TYR A 193 13.05 -8.92 -27.61
CA TYR A 193 12.07 -9.20 -28.64
C TYR A 193 12.75 -9.14 -30.02
N GLY A 194 13.00 -10.30 -30.61
CA GLY A 194 13.78 -10.49 -31.83
C GLY A 194 15.29 -10.61 -31.59
N ALA A 195 16.07 -10.54 -32.67
CA ALA A 195 17.52 -10.69 -32.61
C ALA A 195 18.19 -9.38 -32.17
N GLY A 196 18.83 -9.36 -30.99
CA GLY A 196 19.51 -8.16 -30.52
C GLY A 196 19.97 -8.18 -29.07
N ALA A 197 20.37 -7.00 -28.60
CA ALA A 197 20.54 -6.76 -27.17
C ALA A 197 19.16 -6.70 -26.47
N PRO A 198 19.08 -6.94 -25.15
CA PRO A 198 17.83 -6.85 -24.42
C PRO A 198 17.13 -5.48 -24.58
N ASP A 199 15.82 -5.51 -24.83
CA ASP A 199 14.94 -4.34 -24.86
C ASP A 199 14.64 -3.85 -23.44
N ILE A 200 14.39 -4.80 -22.53
CA ILE A 200 14.15 -4.57 -21.12
C ILE A 200 15.11 -5.43 -20.31
N VAL A 201 15.76 -4.83 -19.32
CA VAL A 201 16.48 -5.56 -18.27
C VAL A 201 15.68 -5.41 -16.98
N VAL A 202 15.42 -6.53 -16.32
CA VAL A 202 14.82 -6.61 -14.98
C VAL A 202 15.85 -7.14 -13.99
N THR A 203 15.69 -6.82 -12.71
CA THR A 203 16.58 -7.32 -11.66
C THR A 203 15.85 -8.36 -10.82
N TYR A 204 16.45 -9.55 -10.64
CA TYR A 204 15.96 -10.51 -9.68
C TYR A 204 16.58 -10.22 -8.31
N ASN A 205 15.80 -9.69 -7.38
CA ASN A 205 16.26 -9.35 -6.04
C ASN A 205 15.07 -9.26 -5.08
N ASP A 206 15.33 -9.35 -3.78
CA ASP A 206 14.33 -9.05 -2.76
C ASP A 206 13.90 -7.57 -2.83
N PRO A 207 12.66 -7.25 -3.23
CA PRO A 207 12.20 -5.88 -3.31
C PRO A 207 11.83 -5.29 -1.95
N ALA A 208 11.96 -6.06 -0.84
CA ALA A 208 11.54 -5.66 0.50
C ALA A 208 12.21 -4.38 1.07
N GLY A 209 13.26 -3.88 0.41
CA GLY A 209 13.92 -2.62 0.78
C GLY A 209 13.02 -1.39 0.69
N ASP A 210 11.96 -1.43 -0.12
CA ASP A 210 11.03 -0.32 -0.33
C ASP A 210 9.65 -0.55 0.31
N SER A 211 9.51 -1.59 1.14
CA SER A 211 8.23 -1.90 1.78
C SER A 211 7.85 -0.86 2.83
N THR A 212 6.56 -0.49 2.86
CA THR A 212 6.04 0.49 3.85
C THR A 212 4.73 0.02 4.45
N PHE A 213 4.53 0.34 5.73
CA PHE A 213 3.24 0.26 6.40
C PHE A 213 2.82 1.69 6.75
N GLU A 214 1.58 2.04 6.42
CA GLU A 214 1.00 3.33 6.73
C GLU A 214 -0.35 3.13 7.43
N PHE A 215 -0.58 3.87 8.50
CA PHE A 215 -1.89 3.99 9.11
C PHE A 215 -2.60 5.24 8.58
N ASP A 216 -3.93 5.22 8.50
CA ASP A 216 -4.70 6.37 8.01
C ASP A 216 -4.62 7.59 8.94
N ARG A 217 -4.18 7.41 10.19
CA ARG A 217 -4.03 8.46 11.21
C ARG A 217 -2.86 8.15 12.13
N GLU A 218 -2.32 9.19 12.76
CA GLU A 218 -1.33 9.05 13.84
C GLU A 218 -2.00 8.82 15.21
N SER A 219 -3.26 9.23 15.37
CA SER A 219 -4.04 9.07 16.60
C SER A 219 -5.47 8.63 16.32
N TYR A 220 -6.02 7.89 17.27
CA TYR A 220 -7.31 7.24 17.14
C TYR A 220 -8.16 7.40 18.41
N PRO A 221 -9.48 7.62 18.26
CA PRO A 221 -10.42 7.47 19.37
C PRO A 221 -10.46 6.01 19.82
N ARG A 222 -11.07 5.77 20.98
CA ARG A 222 -11.36 4.40 21.42
C ARG A 222 -12.33 3.73 20.48
N ASP A 223 -12.19 2.42 20.35
CA ASP A 223 -13.07 1.57 19.54
C ASP A 223 -13.24 2.11 18.10
N SER A 224 -12.19 2.63 17.48
CA SER A 224 -12.25 3.18 16.12
C SER A 224 -11.47 2.32 15.14
N ASP A 225 -11.90 2.33 13.87
CA ASP A 225 -11.23 1.60 12.80
C ASP A 225 -9.82 2.18 12.57
N VAL A 226 -8.85 1.28 12.49
CA VAL A 226 -7.47 1.55 12.09
C VAL A 226 -7.31 1.00 10.68
N ARG A 227 -7.23 1.89 9.70
CA ARG A 227 -6.99 1.50 8.31
C ARG A 227 -5.50 1.48 8.06
N MET A 228 -5.04 0.41 7.45
CA MET A 228 -3.65 0.15 7.18
C MET A 228 -3.46 -0.06 5.68
N THR A 229 -2.49 0.64 5.11
CA THR A 229 -2.00 0.45 3.75
C THR A 229 -0.61 -0.15 3.82
N ILE A 230 -0.39 -1.27 3.14
CA ILE A 230 0.92 -1.88 2.94
C ILE A 230 1.32 -1.62 1.49
N ARG A 231 2.55 -1.13 1.29
CA ARG A 231 3.18 -1.13 -0.03
C ARG A 231 4.29 -2.14 0.03
N ASP A 232 4.16 -3.24 -0.70
CA ASP A 232 5.17 -4.27 -0.77
C ASP A 232 4.97 -5.06 -2.07
N MET A 233 5.92 -4.94 -2.99
CA MET A 233 5.84 -5.63 -4.27
C MET A 233 6.08 -7.14 -4.14
N GLN A 234 6.77 -7.60 -3.09
CA GLN A 234 6.98 -9.03 -2.85
C GLN A 234 5.69 -9.77 -2.52
N LEU A 235 4.69 -9.08 -1.98
CA LEU A 235 3.35 -9.63 -1.75
C LEU A 235 2.53 -9.73 -3.04
N ASN A 236 2.91 -9.05 -4.11
CA ASN A 236 2.24 -9.10 -5.41
C ASN A 236 2.85 -10.21 -6.27
N VAL A 237 2.37 -11.45 -6.06
CA VAL A 237 2.94 -12.64 -6.68
C VAL A 237 2.15 -13.13 -7.90
N ASP A 238 0.89 -12.69 -8.06
CA ASP A 238 0.09 -12.88 -9.28
C ASP A 238 -0.11 -11.55 -10.03
N PRO A 239 0.57 -11.35 -11.18
CA PRO A 239 0.44 -10.11 -11.94
C PRO A 239 -0.94 -9.93 -12.61
N THR A 240 -1.80 -10.95 -12.61
CA THR A 240 -3.07 -10.96 -13.34
C THR A 240 -4.28 -10.69 -12.46
N SER A 241 -4.17 -10.82 -11.14
CA SER A 241 -5.31 -10.64 -10.23
C SER A 241 -4.89 -10.17 -8.84
N GLU A 242 -5.79 -9.45 -8.15
CA GLU A 242 -5.57 -9.00 -6.77
C GLU A 242 -5.13 -10.14 -5.86
N ASP A 243 -3.99 -9.99 -5.19
CA ASP A 243 -3.56 -10.91 -4.14
C ASP A 243 -4.24 -10.63 -2.78
N LEU A 244 -4.49 -11.71 -2.03
CA LEU A 244 -5.01 -11.64 -0.66
C LEU A 244 -4.05 -12.38 0.26
N TRP A 245 -3.71 -11.72 1.37
CA TRP A 245 -2.83 -12.27 2.39
C TRP A 245 -3.51 -12.22 3.74
N THR A 246 -3.45 -13.31 4.49
CA THR A 246 -3.88 -13.36 5.88
C THR A 246 -2.67 -13.63 6.76
N PHE A 247 -2.47 -12.78 7.76
CA PHE A 247 -1.39 -12.90 8.74
C PHE A 247 -1.97 -13.27 10.10
N ASP A 248 -1.37 -14.25 10.77
CA ASP A 248 -1.49 -14.46 12.21
C ASP A 248 -0.52 -13.49 12.91
N VAL A 249 -1.09 -12.44 13.51
CA VAL A 249 -0.35 -11.24 13.91
C VAL A 249 0.09 -11.20 15.37
N ASP A 250 -0.29 -12.19 16.18
CA ASP A 250 0.09 -12.28 17.60
C ASP A 250 0.32 -13.71 18.12
N GLY A 251 0.12 -14.72 17.26
CA GLY A 251 0.32 -16.13 17.57
C GLY A 251 1.64 -16.68 17.02
N SER A 252 1.52 -17.66 16.12
CA SER A 252 2.63 -18.39 15.50
C SER A 252 3.35 -17.59 14.41
N GLY A 253 2.78 -16.47 13.99
CA GLY A 253 3.32 -15.61 12.92
C GLY A 253 2.94 -16.08 11.52
N GLU A 254 1.98 -16.99 11.43
CA GLU A 254 1.62 -17.71 10.22
C GLU A 254 1.16 -16.79 9.08
N ILE A 255 1.63 -17.02 7.84
CA ILE A 255 1.27 -16.27 6.64
C ILE A 255 0.57 -17.18 5.64
N TYR A 256 -0.57 -16.71 5.13
CA TYR A 256 -1.42 -17.44 4.22
C TYR A 256 -1.74 -16.58 3.01
N ARG A 257 -1.57 -17.16 1.81
CA ARG A 257 -2.10 -16.56 0.60
C ARG A 257 -3.50 -17.12 0.34
N ARG A 258 -4.48 -16.23 0.18
CA ARG A 258 -5.89 -16.58 -0.09
C ARG A 258 -6.44 -17.64 0.89
N LEU A 259 -6.25 -17.45 2.19
CA LEU A 259 -7.02 -18.20 3.18
C LEU A 259 -8.52 -17.94 2.98
N PHE A 260 -8.87 -16.67 2.83
CA PHE A 260 -10.21 -16.21 2.45
C PHE A 260 -10.27 -15.80 0.97
N ASP A 261 -11.42 -16.03 0.35
CA ASP A 261 -11.73 -15.56 -1.00
C ASP A 261 -12.10 -14.08 -1.02
N GLY A 262 -12.39 -13.57 -2.22
CA GLY A 262 -12.76 -12.18 -2.41
C GLY A 262 -14.05 -11.74 -1.69
N MET A 263 -14.81 -12.69 -1.14
CA MET A 263 -16.08 -12.49 -0.48
C MET A 263 -16.01 -12.73 1.04
N GLY A 264 -14.85 -13.13 1.56
CA GLY A 264 -14.62 -13.45 2.97
C GLY A 264 -14.95 -14.89 3.37
N ASN A 265 -15.19 -15.79 2.40
CA ASN A 265 -15.36 -17.21 2.69
C ASN A 265 -14.00 -17.89 2.71
N LEU A 266 -13.83 -18.90 3.57
CA LEU A 266 -12.70 -19.81 3.46
C LEU A 266 -12.64 -20.38 2.04
N VAL A 267 -11.46 -20.33 1.41
CA VAL A 267 -11.25 -20.99 0.12
C VAL A 267 -11.57 -22.47 0.28
N LYS A 268 -12.07 -23.11 -0.77
CA LYS A 268 -12.43 -24.53 -0.77
C LYS A 268 -11.75 -25.20 -1.94
N THR A 269 -11.37 -26.45 -1.75
CA THR A 269 -11.03 -27.34 -2.87
C THR A 269 -12.16 -28.34 -3.09
N ASP A 270 -12.05 -29.13 -4.15
CA ASP A 270 -12.97 -30.23 -4.42
C ASP A 270 -12.93 -31.34 -3.35
N LYS A 271 -12.00 -31.28 -2.39
CA LYS A 271 -11.79 -32.25 -1.31
C LYS A 271 -11.87 -31.58 0.08
N GLU A 272 -13.05 -31.67 0.70
CA GLU A 272 -13.38 -31.23 2.09
C GLU A 272 -12.95 -29.80 2.49
N ASP A 273 -13.33 -29.39 3.70
CA ASP A 273 -12.99 -28.07 4.25
C ASP A 273 -11.46 -27.95 4.41
N ILE A 274 -10.89 -26.81 4.03
CA ILE A 274 -9.45 -26.56 4.13
C ILE A 274 -9.03 -26.57 5.60
N ASP A 275 -8.03 -27.39 5.95
CA ASP A 275 -7.24 -27.18 7.16
C ASP A 275 -6.22 -26.07 6.88
N PRO A 276 -6.31 -24.89 7.53
CA PRO A 276 -5.39 -23.79 7.30
C PRO A 276 -3.92 -24.21 7.42
N GLY A 277 -3.60 -25.14 8.34
CA GLY A 277 -2.24 -25.66 8.52
C GLY A 277 -1.65 -26.40 7.32
N GLN A 278 -2.45 -26.67 6.27
CA GLN A 278 -2.02 -27.34 5.04
C GLN A 278 -1.85 -26.41 3.83
N ILE A 279 -2.32 -25.16 3.93
CA ILE A 279 -2.17 -24.10 2.89
C ILE A 279 -1.18 -23.01 3.32
N TYR A 280 -0.37 -23.37 4.30
CA TYR A 280 0.40 -22.47 5.12
C TYR A 280 1.77 -22.16 4.50
N HIS A 281 2.17 -20.88 4.50
CA HIS A 281 3.40 -20.41 3.85
C HIS A 281 4.25 -19.54 4.78
N TYR A 282 4.80 -20.12 5.84
CA TYR A 282 5.70 -19.37 6.72
C TYR A 282 7.17 -19.53 6.41
N GLY A 283 7.89 -18.46 6.76
CA GLY A 283 9.33 -18.32 6.69
C GLY A 283 10.11 -19.50 7.28
N ALA A 284 11.22 -19.81 6.62
CA ALA A 284 12.06 -20.98 6.82
C ALA A 284 11.50 -22.27 6.20
N ILE A 285 11.26 -22.26 4.88
CA ILE A 285 11.27 -23.53 4.14
C ILE A 285 12.73 -23.97 4.06
N ASN A 286 13.07 -25.11 4.65
CA ASN A 286 14.45 -25.60 4.77
C ASN A 286 15.45 -24.60 5.39
N GLY A 287 14.99 -23.70 6.26
CA GLY A 287 15.83 -22.67 6.89
C GLY A 287 15.93 -21.34 6.12
N ALA A 288 15.29 -21.21 4.95
CA ALA A 288 15.23 -19.98 4.17
C ALA A 288 13.95 -19.17 4.48
N LYS A 289 14.10 -17.98 5.06
CA LYS A 289 13.01 -17.05 5.30
C LYS A 289 12.51 -16.50 3.96
N VAL A 290 11.25 -16.76 3.61
CA VAL A 290 10.63 -16.28 2.35
C VAL A 290 9.89 -14.96 2.57
N TYR A 291 9.19 -14.81 3.70
CA TYR A 291 8.49 -13.59 4.09
C TYR A 291 8.78 -13.23 5.54
N ASP A 292 8.71 -11.94 5.85
CA ASP A 292 8.72 -11.41 7.21
C ASP A 292 7.36 -11.62 7.89
N MET A 293 7.35 -12.00 9.17
CA MET A 293 6.11 -12.04 9.94
C MET A 293 5.53 -10.65 10.07
N VAL A 294 4.21 -10.53 10.14
CA VAL A 294 3.56 -9.27 10.53
C VAL A 294 3.18 -9.37 12.00
N LEU A 295 3.59 -8.38 12.81
CA LEU A 295 3.16 -8.26 14.21
C LEU A 295 2.29 -7.02 14.38
N VAL A 296 1.12 -7.18 15.00
CA VAL A 296 0.29 -6.06 15.46
C VAL A 296 0.28 -6.08 16.98
N SER A 297 0.79 -5.02 17.60
CA SER A 297 0.94 -5.01 19.06
C SER A 297 0.84 -3.61 19.68
N GLY A 298 0.33 -3.56 20.90
CA GLY A 298 0.44 -2.42 21.81
C GLY A 298 1.31 -2.76 23.03
N PRO A 299 1.33 -1.90 24.07
CA PRO A 299 2.06 -2.17 25.28
C PRO A 299 1.55 -3.46 25.96
N PRO A 300 2.43 -4.30 26.54
CA PRO A 300 2.01 -5.57 27.12
C PRO A 300 0.90 -5.42 28.16
N GLY A 301 -0.15 -6.22 28.02
CA GLY A 301 -1.29 -6.25 28.95
C GLY A 301 -2.29 -5.09 28.77
N THR A 302 -2.25 -4.39 27.65
CA THR A 302 -3.20 -3.31 27.31
C THR A 302 -4.05 -3.66 26.09
N ASP A 303 -5.25 -3.08 26.03
CA ASP A 303 -6.14 -3.08 24.87
C ASP A 303 -5.91 -1.79 24.05
N ALA A 304 -4.72 -1.64 23.47
CA ALA A 304 -4.38 -0.49 22.63
C ALA A 304 -4.90 -0.64 21.19
N ILE A 305 -4.73 -1.84 20.65
CA ILE A 305 -5.19 -2.27 19.32
C ILE A 305 -5.62 -3.72 19.40
N ARG A 306 -6.65 -4.08 18.63
CA ARG A 306 -7.16 -5.44 18.51
C ARG A 306 -7.60 -5.72 17.08
N THR A 307 -7.60 -6.99 16.71
CA THR A 307 -8.20 -7.45 15.45
C THR A 307 -9.70 -7.60 15.62
N VAL A 308 -10.44 -7.44 14.52
CA VAL A 308 -11.87 -7.73 14.44
C VAL A 308 -12.18 -8.36 13.09
N ASP A 309 -13.21 -9.19 13.03
CA ASP A 309 -13.69 -9.72 11.75
C ASP A 309 -14.47 -8.66 10.95
N ASN A 310 -14.40 -8.77 9.63
CA ASN A 310 -15.12 -7.94 8.67
C ASN A 310 -15.60 -8.83 7.50
N SER A 311 -16.13 -8.26 6.40
CA SER A 311 -16.57 -9.10 5.28
C SER A 311 -15.45 -9.66 4.40
N LEU A 312 -14.18 -9.38 4.72
CA LEU A 312 -13.01 -9.98 4.08
C LEU A 312 -12.44 -11.16 4.88
N GLN A 313 -12.76 -11.24 6.17
CA GLN A 313 -12.21 -12.23 7.10
C GLN A 313 -13.24 -12.61 8.17
N ASP A 314 -13.46 -13.91 8.33
CA ASP A 314 -14.25 -14.48 9.42
C ASP A 314 -13.41 -15.55 10.14
N SER A 315 -12.76 -15.14 11.23
CA SER A 315 -11.90 -15.98 12.05
C SER A 315 -12.61 -17.22 12.61
N THR A 316 -13.94 -17.19 12.74
CA THR A 316 -14.71 -18.33 13.27
C THR A 316 -14.70 -19.55 12.34
N GLN A 317 -14.36 -19.35 11.06
CA GLN A 317 -14.22 -20.42 10.08
C GLN A 317 -12.90 -21.19 10.23
N VAL A 318 -11.93 -20.66 10.98
CA VAL A 318 -10.58 -21.22 11.13
C VAL A 318 -10.14 -21.31 12.60
N PRO A 319 -10.90 -22.01 13.46
CA PRO A 319 -10.67 -22.04 14.91
C PRO A 319 -9.37 -22.76 15.32
N THR A 320 -8.67 -23.38 14.37
CA THR A 320 -7.38 -24.05 14.60
C THR A 320 -6.20 -23.08 14.65
N ILE A 321 -6.33 -21.89 14.06
CA ILE A 321 -5.31 -20.84 14.17
C ILE A 321 -5.45 -20.19 15.54
N ALA A 322 -4.37 -20.23 16.33
CA ALA A 322 -4.41 -19.80 17.72
C ALA A 322 -4.36 -18.28 17.90
N GLY A 323 -3.68 -17.58 16.99
CA GLY A 323 -3.54 -16.13 17.04
C GLY A 323 -4.62 -15.38 16.26
N SER A 324 -4.53 -14.07 16.35
CA SER A 324 -5.40 -13.09 15.74
C SER A 324 -5.08 -12.91 14.26
N LEU A 325 -6.12 -12.78 13.43
CA LEU A 325 -5.94 -12.67 11.98
C LEU A 325 -6.08 -11.22 11.48
N VAL A 326 -5.22 -10.84 10.55
CA VAL A 326 -5.35 -9.63 9.73
C VAL A 326 -5.24 -10.03 8.27
N THR A 327 -6.33 -9.87 7.53
CA THR A 327 -6.39 -10.10 6.08
C THR A 327 -6.27 -8.79 5.33
N VAL A 328 -5.36 -8.72 4.38
CA VAL A 328 -5.19 -7.59 3.47
C VAL A 328 -5.46 -8.03 2.04
N ARG A 329 -5.95 -7.10 1.23
CA ARG A 329 -6.21 -7.31 -0.19
C ARG A 329 -5.48 -6.25 -1.00
N GLU A 330 -4.89 -6.69 -2.09
CA GLU A 330 -4.35 -5.81 -3.10
C GLU A 330 -5.41 -4.89 -3.73
N THR A 331 -5.12 -3.60 -3.86
CA THR A 331 -6.10 -2.59 -4.31
C THR A 331 -6.46 -2.71 -5.80
N ALA A 332 -5.56 -3.29 -6.59
CA ALA A 332 -5.75 -3.67 -7.98
C ALA A 332 -4.70 -4.72 -8.36
N ALA A 333 -4.97 -5.52 -9.39
CA ALA A 333 -3.99 -6.47 -9.90
C ALA A 333 -2.65 -5.78 -10.22
N ASN A 334 -1.56 -6.37 -9.73
CA ASN A 334 -0.19 -5.90 -9.96
C ASN A 334 0.11 -4.49 -9.46
N SER A 335 -0.58 -4.05 -8.39
CA SER A 335 -0.34 -2.74 -7.76
C SER A 335 0.73 -2.78 -6.67
N GLY A 336 0.91 -3.92 -5.99
CA GLY A 336 1.76 -4.02 -4.81
C GLY A 336 1.27 -3.17 -3.61
N ILE A 337 0.04 -2.69 -3.65
CA ILE A 337 -0.59 -1.88 -2.60
C ILE A 337 -1.73 -2.68 -2.00
N PHE A 338 -1.69 -2.91 -0.69
CA PHE A 338 -2.66 -3.75 0.02
C PHE A 338 -3.36 -2.94 1.12
N GLU A 339 -4.65 -3.21 1.33
CA GLU A 339 -5.46 -2.60 2.37
C GLU A 339 -6.14 -3.64 3.25
N ASN A 340 -6.32 -3.32 4.54
CA ASN A 340 -6.96 -4.19 5.52
C ASN A 340 -8.49 -3.98 5.64
N THR A 341 -9.08 -3.29 4.66
CA THR A 341 -10.51 -2.99 4.61
C THR A 341 -11.28 -3.94 3.70
N ASP A 342 -12.51 -4.24 4.07
CA ASP A 342 -13.41 -4.99 3.20
C ASP A 342 -14.04 -4.10 2.11
N ARG A 343 -14.86 -4.72 1.25
CA ARG A 343 -15.58 -4.02 0.14
C ARG A 343 -16.58 -2.96 0.60
N PHE A 344 -16.87 -2.88 1.90
CA PHE A 344 -17.73 -1.86 2.50
C PHE A 344 -16.93 -0.79 3.26
N GLY A 345 -15.60 -0.89 3.27
CA GLY A 345 -14.69 0.06 3.91
C GLY A 345 -14.50 -0.16 5.42
N ALA A 346 -14.90 -1.32 5.95
CA ALA A 346 -14.68 -1.69 7.36
C ALA A 346 -13.30 -2.34 7.53
N ALA A 347 -12.51 -1.83 8.48
CA ALA A 347 -11.19 -2.38 8.77
C ALA A 347 -11.29 -3.62 9.69
N ASN A 348 -10.34 -4.54 9.56
CA ASN A 348 -10.16 -5.67 10.49
C ASN A 348 -9.18 -5.35 11.65
N LEU A 349 -8.82 -4.08 11.81
CA LEU A 349 -8.09 -3.56 12.96
C LEU A 349 -8.89 -2.44 13.61
N ARG A 350 -8.98 -2.47 14.94
CA ARG A 350 -9.60 -1.41 15.73
C ARG A 350 -8.75 -1.07 16.94
N THR A 351 -8.77 0.19 17.33
CA THR A 351 -8.24 0.56 18.64
C THR A 351 -9.10 -0.02 19.74
N GLY A 352 -8.49 -0.29 20.88
CA GLY A 352 -9.19 -0.81 22.03
C GLY A 352 -9.84 0.28 22.88
N SER A 353 -10.15 -0.08 24.13
CA SER A 353 -11.01 0.69 25.04
C SER A 353 -10.29 1.24 26.28
N ASP A 354 -9.01 0.95 26.44
CA ASP A 354 -8.21 1.35 27.59
C ASP A 354 -8.12 2.87 27.77
N ASP A 355 -7.99 3.28 29.04
CA ASP A 355 -7.74 4.68 29.41
C ASP A 355 -6.28 5.08 29.17
N GLY A 356 -6.05 6.32 28.72
CA GLY A 356 -4.72 6.90 28.54
C GLY A 356 -4.32 7.05 27.07
N ILE A 357 -3.03 7.35 26.86
CA ILE A 357 -2.40 7.40 25.54
C ILE A 357 -1.53 6.17 25.42
N LEU A 358 -1.85 5.29 24.47
CA LEU A 358 -1.11 4.03 24.25
C LEU A 358 -0.63 3.97 22.80
N GLU A 359 0.67 3.79 22.62
CA GLU A 359 1.28 3.58 21.30
C GLU A 359 1.06 2.14 20.85
N PHE A 360 0.59 1.92 19.64
CA PHE A 360 0.50 0.61 19.00
C PHE A 360 1.19 0.62 17.63
N LYS A 361 1.57 -0.57 17.16
CA LYS A 361 2.33 -0.76 15.92
C LYS A 361 1.80 -1.91 15.10
N ALA A 362 1.95 -1.81 13.80
CA ALA A 362 1.82 -2.92 12.86
C ALA A 362 3.00 -2.88 11.89
N GLY A 363 3.57 -4.02 11.54
CA GLY A 363 4.67 -4.06 10.58
C GLY A 363 5.38 -5.38 10.57
N TYR A 364 6.38 -5.47 9.69
CA TYR A 364 7.24 -6.63 9.62
C TYR A 364 8.06 -6.78 10.89
N TYR A 365 8.18 -8.02 11.36
CA TYR A 365 8.77 -8.36 12.64
C TYR A 365 9.67 -9.58 12.50
N ASP A 366 10.89 -9.44 13.00
CA ASP A 366 11.90 -10.50 12.98
C ASP A 366 12.81 -10.43 14.20
N GLN A 367 13.21 -11.59 14.73
CA GLN A 367 14.17 -11.72 15.83
C GLN A 367 13.91 -10.77 17.02
N GLY A 368 12.64 -10.55 17.38
CA GLY A 368 12.29 -9.72 18.53
C GLY A 368 12.16 -8.21 18.25
N ARG A 369 12.19 -7.78 16.99
CA ARG A 369 12.13 -6.37 16.60
C ARG A 369 11.30 -6.17 15.34
N TYR A 370 10.64 -5.02 15.26
CA TYR A 370 10.13 -4.52 13.98
C TYR A 370 11.30 -4.28 13.01
N THR A 371 11.14 -4.67 11.75
CA THR A 371 12.13 -4.42 10.69
C THR A 371 11.94 -3.01 10.14
N GLY A 372 12.56 -2.65 9.01
CA GLY A 372 12.52 -1.28 8.47
C GLY A 372 11.11 -0.77 8.13
N ALA A 373 10.15 -1.66 7.92
CA ALA A 373 8.78 -1.33 7.49
C ALA A 373 7.76 -1.58 8.62
N PHE A 374 7.29 -0.50 9.26
CA PHE A 374 6.22 -0.54 10.24
C PHE A 374 5.48 0.80 10.33
N ALA A 375 4.23 0.75 10.77
CA ALA A 375 3.41 1.91 11.12
C ALA A 375 3.24 1.98 12.65
N GLY A 376 3.10 3.21 13.17
CA GLY A 376 2.80 3.48 14.56
C GLY A 376 1.57 4.38 14.68
N GLY A 377 0.72 4.10 15.67
CA GLY A 377 -0.48 4.89 15.98
C GLY A 377 -0.66 5.05 17.48
N MET A 378 -1.48 6.03 17.89
CA MET A 378 -1.77 6.29 19.30
C MET A 378 -3.27 6.13 19.60
N LEU A 379 -3.62 5.18 20.46
CA LEU A 379 -4.95 5.13 21.07
C LEU A 379 -5.11 6.29 22.07
N GLY A 380 -6.26 6.96 22.06
CA GLY A 380 -6.58 8.01 23.03
C GLY A 380 -5.86 9.33 22.78
N GLY A 381 -5.10 9.44 21.68
CA GLY A 381 -4.52 10.71 21.21
C GLY A 381 -5.57 11.72 20.75
N ASP A 382 -6.82 11.29 20.62
CA ASP A 382 -8.01 12.05 20.24
C ASP A 382 -8.44 13.19 21.17
N SER A 383 -7.70 13.43 22.25
CA SER A 383 -7.83 14.69 22.98
C SER A 383 -7.28 15.88 22.19
N LEU A 384 -6.59 15.69 21.04
CA LEU A 384 -5.90 16.79 20.35
C LEU A 384 -6.15 16.98 18.84
N GLN A 385 -6.79 16.10 18.05
CA GLN A 385 -6.85 16.29 16.58
C GLN A 385 -8.24 16.11 15.94
N ARG A 386 -9.18 17.01 16.25
CA ARG A 386 -10.47 17.13 15.55
C ARG A 386 -10.44 18.07 14.33
N ALA A 387 -9.32 18.73 14.06
CA ALA A 387 -9.05 19.51 12.85
C ALA A 387 -7.54 19.61 12.59
N ARG A 388 -7.15 19.90 11.34
CA ARG A 388 -5.76 20.18 10.95
C ARG A 388 -5.51 21.69 10.94
N ILE A 389 -4.29 22.09 11.30
CA ILE A 389 -3.80 23.47 11.19
C ILE A 389 -2.40 23.49 10.56
N SER A 390 -2.19 24.33 9.56
CA SER A 390 -0.89 24.51 8.91
C SER A 390 0.05 25.35 9.77
N ASP A 391 1.35 25.32 9.44
CA ASP A 391 2.30 26.24 10.05
C ASP A 391 1.91 27.70 9.75
N PRO A 392 2.06 28.63 10.72
CA PRO A 392 1.64 30.01 10.55
C PRO A 392 2.56 30.79 9.61
N GLY A 393 1.96 31.64 8.77
CA GLY A 393 2.65 32.58 7.88
C GLY A 393 2.42 34.03 8.26
N LEU A 394 3.29 34.92 7.78
CA LEU A 394 3.11 36.37 7.85
C LEU A 394 2.77 36.94 6.48
N VAL A 395 1.69 37.72 6.44
CA VAL A 395 1.26 38.43 5.24
C VAL A 395 0.95 39.90 5.54
N ASP A 396 0.99 40.73 4.50
CA ASP A 396 0.51 42.12 4.56
C ASP A 396 -1.02 42.20 4.45
N ALA A 397 -1.56 43.42 4.51
CA ALA A 397 -3.01 43.66 4.42
C ALA A 397 -3.62 43.25 3.06
N SER A 398 -2.80 42.98 2.04
CA SER A 398 -3.24 42.49 0.72
C SER A 398 -3.06 40.98 0.54
N GLY A 399 -2.55 40.27 1.56
CA GLY A 399 -2.27 38.82 1.51
C GLY A 399 -0.90 38.46 0.93
N GLY A 400 -0.04 39.45 0.63
CA GLY A 400 1.32 39.21 0.15
C GLY A 400 2.23 38.71 1.27
N LYS A 401 3.02 37.65 1.03
CA LYS A 401 3.97 37.10 2.02
C LYS A 401 5.02 38.14 2.41
N LEU A 402 5.27 38.26 3.71
CA LEU A 402 6.27 39.16 4.28
C LEU A 402 7.53 38.40 4.70
N GLY A 403 8.71 38.96 4.41
CA GLY A 403 10.01 38.45 4.85
C GLY A 403 10.50 39.17 6.10
N ALA A 404 10.98 40.41 5.93
CA ALA A 404 11.37 41.28 7.04
C ALA A 404 10.24 42.27 7.37
N ILE A 405 10.01 42.53 8.66
CA ILE A 405 9.02 43.49 9.14
C ILE A 405 9.68 44.54 10.05
N SER A 406 9.06 45.71 10.19
CA SER A 406 9.55 46.76 11.10
C SER A 406 8.66 46.93 12.33
N ALA A 407 9.23 47.41 13.43
CA ALA A 407 8.44 47.82 14.58
C ALA A 407 7.40 48.89 14.19
N GLY A 408 6.17 48.75 14.68
CA GLY A 408 5.04 49.61 14.31
C GLY A 408 4.35 49.27 12.99
N GLN A 409 4.86 48.31 12.21
CA GLN A 409 4.17 47.81 11.01
C GLN A 409 3.07 46.81 11.39
N GLN A 410 1.83 47.06 10.94
CA GLN A 410 0.76 46.07 11.08
C GLN A 410 0.98 44.91 10.11
N VAL A 411 0.85 43.69 10.62
CA VAL A 411 0.98 42.44 9.87
C VAL A 411 -0.20 41.51 10.20
N LEU A 412 -0.44 40.53 9.34
CA LEU A 412 -1.42 39.47 9.58
C LEU A 412 -0.70 38.14 9.77
N ILE A 413 -1.10 37.40 10.80
CA ILE A 413 -0.67 36.03 11.05
C ILE A 413 -1.80 35.12 10.58
N THR A 414 -1.47 34.17 9.73
CA THR A 414 -2.45 33.28 9.10
C THR A 414 -2.00 31.83 9.15
N SER A 415 -2.96 30.90 9.18
CA SER A 415 -2.76 29.45 9.03
C SER A 415 -3.98 28.87 8.34
N THR A 416 -3.82 27.86 7.51
CA THR A 416 -4.94 27.09 6.97
C THR A 416 -5.44 26.11 8.03
N ILE A 417 -6.75 26.09 8.24
CA ILE A 417 -7.47 25.12 9.06
C ILE A 417 -8.27 24.20 8.12
N SER A 418 -8.18 22.89 8.31
CA SER A 418 -8.96 21.91 7.54
C SER A 418 -9.74 20.96 8.46
N GLY A 419 -11.05 20.84 8.23
CA GLY A 419 -11.93 19.90 8.93
C GLY A 419 -11.85 18.49 8.34
N TYR A 420 -12.23 17.49 9.12
CA TYR A 420 -12.38 16.11 8.63
C TYR A 420 -13.77 15.91 8.00
N ALA A 421 -13.87 15.06 6.97
CA ALA A 421 -15.15 14.80 6.30
C ALA A 421 -16.18 14.22 7.29
N GLY A 422 -17.42 14.71 7.24
CA GLY A 422 -18.52 14.23 8.11
C GLY A 422 -18.49 14.75 9.55
N LEU A 423 -17.57 15.65 9.91
CA LEU A 423 -17.48 16.25 11.24
C LEU A 423 -17.70 17.77 11.19
N ASP A 424 -18.91 18.20 11.55
CA ASP A 424 -19.21 19.62 11.77
C ASP A 424 -18.90 19.99 13.23
N GLN A 425 -18.18 21.09 13.44
CA GLN A 425 -17.81 21.52 14.80
C GLN A 425 -17.58 23.02 14.92
N THR A 426 -17.59 23.53 16.15
CA THR A 426 -17.12 24.88 16.44
C THR A 426 -15.61 24.91 16.60
N PHE A 427 -15.00 26.06 16.33
CA PHE A 427 -13.59 26.28 16.60
C PHE A 427 -13.33 27.69 17.16
N THR A 428 -12.17 27.85 17.77
CA THR A 428 -11.52 29.09 18.14
C THR A 428 -10.07 29.03 17.68
N PHE A 429 -9.71 29.93 16.77
CA PHE A 429 -8.33 30.15 16.34
C PHE A 429 -7.74 31.26 17.23
N LEU A 430 -6.73 30.93 18.02
CA LEU A 430 -6.11 31.81 18.99
C LEU A 430 -4.64 32.05 18.64
N LEU A 431 -4.25 33.32 18.59
CA LEU A 431 -2.90 33.79 18.39
C LEU A 431 -2.34 34.30 19.71
N LYS A 432 -1.22 33.73 20.14
CA LYS A 432 -0.39 34.21 21.26
C LYS A 432 0.96 34.64 20.72
N ILE A 433 1.42 35.84 21.06
CA ILE A 433 2.77 36.31 20.70
C ILE A 433 3.55 36.57 21.97
N GLN A 434 4.75 35.99 22.04
CA GLN A 434 5.68 36.15 23.13
C GLN A 434 6.94 36.89 22.65
N ASP A 435 7.54 37.71 23.51
CA ASP A 435 8.86 38.29 23.27
C ASP A 435 10.00 37.28 23.57
N LYS A 436 11.24 37.70 23.33
CA LYS A 436 12.45 36.89 23.58
C LYS A 436 12.60 36.40 25.03
N ASP A 437 11.98 37.09 25.99
CA ASP A 437 12.05 36.75 27.41
C ASP A 437 10.88 35.83 27.84
N GLY A 438 10.03 35.45 26.87
CA GLY A 438 8.88 34.58 27.06
C GLY A 438 7.63 35.31 27.56
N ALA A 439 7.62 36.64 27.66
CA ALA A 439 6.45 37.38 28.10
C ALA A 439 5.43 37.50 26.96
N THR A 440 4.16 37.19 27.24
CA THR A 440 3.08 37.37 26.26
C THR A 440 2.81 38.86 26.03
N VAL A 441 3.12 39.34 24.82
CA VAL A 441 2.93 40.73 24.40
C VAL A 441 1.67 40.95 23.58
N HIS A 442 1.07 39.89 23.05
CA HIS A 442 -0.19 39.95 22.32
C HIS A 442 -0.99 38.66 22.46
N LEU A 443 -2.31 38.80 22.53
CA LEU A 443 -3.27 37.71 22.49
C LEU A 443 -4.48 38.15 21.67
N GLY A 444 -4.88 37.35 20.69
CA GLY A 444 -6.06 37.59 19.87
C GLY A 444 -6.72 36.28 19.49
N TRP A 445 -8.02 36.27 19.22
CA TRP A 445 -8.71 35.07 18.77
C TRP A 445 -9.90 35.41 17.88
N LEU A 446 -10.31 34.43 17.09
CA LEU A 446 -11.59 34.41 16.38
C LEU A 446 -12.25 33.05 16.59
N ALA A 447 -13.58 33.03 16.62
CA ALA A 447 -14.36 31.82 16.75
C ALA A 447 -15.29 31.66 15.54
N GLY A 448 -15.62 30.42 15.21
CA GLY A 448 -16.48 30.10 14.09
C GLY A 448 -16.96 28.66 14.12
N SER A 449 -17.59 28.25 13.02
CA SER A 449 -17.96 26.86 12.75
C SER A 449 -17.17 26.38 11.54
N LEU A 450 -16.70 25.14 11.63
CA LEU A 450 -15.97 24.43 10.59
C LEU A 450 -16.83 23.23 10.19
N ALA A 451 -17.36 23.26 8.97
CA ALA A 451 -18.10 22.14 8.41
C ALA A 451 -17.14 21.00 8.02
N GLY A 452 -17.68 19.79 7.89
CA GLY A 452 -16.90 18.63 7.49
C GLY A 452 -16.20 18.83 6.15
N ALA A 453 -14.92 18.44 6.07
CA ALA A 453 -14.02 18.63 4.92
C ALA A 453 -13.82 20.10 4.46
N GLN A 454 -14.30 21.08 5.21
CA GLN A 454 -14.09 22.48 4.90
C GLN A 454 -12.63 22.88 5.17
N GLU A 455 -12.04 23.67 4.26
CA GLU A 455 -10.81 24.40 4.51
C GLU A 455 -11.09 25.88 4.68
N PHE A 456 -10.34 26.51 5.59
CA PHE A 456 -10.54 27.89 5.98
C PHE A 456 -9.22 28.50 6.45
N GLU A 457 -8.89 29.71 6.01
CA GLU A 457 -7.64 30.39 6.37
C GLU A 457 -7.93 31.65 7.22
N PRO A 458 -7.97 31.54 8.55
CA PRO A 458 -8.08 32.70 9.43
C PRO A 458 -6.86 33.62 9.36
N ALA A 459 -7.09 34.91 9.63
CA ALA A 459 -6.04 35.89 9.81
C ALA A 459 -6.29 36.74 11.06
N LEU A 460 -5.26 36.91 11.89
CA LEU A 460 -5.27 37.81 13.05
C LEU A 460 -4.18 38.86 12.92
N SER A 461 -4.53 40.13 13.16
CA SER A 461 -3.60 41.25 13.01
C SER A 461 -2.73 41.46 14.24
N TRP A 462 -1.47 41.80 14.04
CA TRP A 462 -0.55 42.22 15.10
C TRP A 462 0.32 43.39 14.64
N THR A 463 0.83 44.16 15.59
CA THR A 463 1.79 45.26 15.34
C THR A 463 2.92 45.13 16.36
N PRO A 464 4.17 44.84 15.93
CA PRO A 464 5.28 44.72 16.85
C PRO A 464 5.53 46.05 17.56
N PRO A 465 5.53 46.10 18.90
CA PRO A 465 5.64 47.36 19.64
C PRO A 465 7.06 47.95 19.62
N ALA A 466 8.08 47.11 19.42
CA ALA A 466 9.49 47.50 19.38
C ALA A 466 10.30 46.54 18.48
N PRO A 467 11.53 46.91 18.07
CA PRO A 467 12.43 45.98 17.40
C PRO A 467 12.81 44.81 18.31
N GLY A 468 12.89 43.61 17.76
CA GLY A 468 13.24 42.40 18.50
C GLY A 468 12.71 41.11 17.86
N THR A 469 13.02 39.99 18.50
CA THR A 469 12.54 38.66 18.13
C THR A 469 11.31 38.30 18.95
N TYR A 470 10.31 37.74 18.27
CA TYR A 470 9.04 37.32 18.83
C TYR A 470 8.70 35.91 18.35
N THR A 471 7.94 35.16 19.16
CA THR A 471 7.37 33.87 18.75
C THR A 471 5.86 34.02 18.67
N ALA A 472 5.30 33.83 17.48
CA ALA A 472 3.85 33.72 17.29
C ALA A 472 3.45 32.25 17.33
N THR A 473 2.58 31.89 18.26
CA THR A 473 1.98 30.55 18.37
C THR A 473 0.49 30.64 18.09
N VAL A 474 0.04 29.83 17.14
CA VAL A 474 -1.38 29.64 16.83
C VAL A 474 -1.90 28.37 17.50
N PHE A 475 -3.09 28.46 18.08
CA PHE A 475 -3.81 27.38 18.72
C PHE A 475 -5.16 27.23 18.04
N LEU A 476 -5.62 25.98 17.90
CA LEU A 476 -6.96 25.69 17.42
C LEU A 476 -7.72 24.92 18.50
N TRP A 477 -8.70 25.55 19.11
CA TRP A 477 -9.52 25.00 20.20
C TRP A 477 -10.98 24.91 19.78
N GLU A 478 -11.79 24.16 20.52
CA GLU A 478 -13.22 24.04 20.31
C GLU A 478 -13.94 25.36 20.63
N SER A 479 -13.61 25.95 21.78
CA SER A 479 -14.10 27.26 22.21
C SER A 479 -13.18 27.88 23.28
N ILE A 480 -13.38 29.16 23.63
CA ILE A 480 -12.72 29.78 24.80
C ILE A 480 -13.32 29.27 26.13
N GLU A 481 -14.63 29.00 26.16
CA GLU A 481 -15.35 28.58 27.37
C GLU A 481 -15.09 27.12 27.73
N SER A 482 -14.81 26.31 26.71
CA SER A 482 -14.37 24.91 26.80
C SER A 482 -13.08 24.76 26.01
N PRO A 483 -11.90 25.00 26.63
CA PRO A 483 -10.60 25.08 25.95
C PRO A 483 -10.04 23.69 25.61
N THR A 484 -10.83 22.88 24.93
CA THR A 484 -10.39 21.59 24.36
C THR A 484 -9.67 21.86 23.05
N ALA A 485 -8.43 21.39 22.90
CA ALA A 485 -7.71 21.58 21.65
C ALA A 485 -8.26 20.69 20.52
N LEU A 486 -8.37 21.26 19.33
CA LEU A 486 -8.73 20.57 18.09
C LEU A 486 -7.52 20.20 17.25
N SER A 487 -6.36 20.82 17.48
CA SER A 487 -5.09 20.49 16.85
C SER A 487 -3.91 20.85 17.77
N SER A 488 -2.73 20.27 17.52
CA SER A 488 -1.49 20.71 18.17
C SER A 488 -1.14 22.15 17.74
N PRO A 489 -0.57 22.98 18.64
CA PRO A 489 -0.22 24.35 18.31
C PRO A 489 0.94 24.41 17.33
N LYS A 490 0.93 25.44 16.47
CA LYS A 490 2.00 25.71 15.50
C LYS A 490 2.63 27.06 15.78
N SER A 491 3.93 27.21 15.52
CA SER A 491 4.65 28.44 15.84
C SER A 491 5.55 28.90 14.71
N ILE A 492 5.78 30.21 14.65
CA ILE A 492 6.76 30.87 13.78
C ILE A 492 7.56 31.90 14.59
N GLU A 493 8.85 32.00 14.30
CA GLU A 493 9.71 33.06 14.82
C GLU A 493 9.66 34.29 13.89
N ILE A 494 9.54 35.47 14.48
CA ILE A 494 9.37 36.74 13.77
C ILE A 494 10.42 37.72 14.28
N THR A 495 11.19 38.31 13.36
CA THR A 495 12.13 39.39 13.68
C THR A 495 11.60 40.72 13.16
N ALA A 496 11.39 41.67 14.07
CA ALA A 496 11.03 43.06 13.75
C ALA A 496 12.27 43.96 13.88
N THR A 497 12.53 44.77 12.85
CA THR A 497 13.66 45.71 12.78
C THR A 497 13.30 47.14 13.14
#